data_AF-S0NT25-F1
#
_entry.id   AF-S0NT25-F1
#
_cell.length_a   1.000
_cell.length_b   1.000
_cell.length_c   1.000
_cell.angle_alpha   90.00
_cell.angle_beta   90.00
_cell.angle_gamma   90.00
#
_symmetry.space_group_name_H-M   'P 1'
#
loop_
_entity.id
_entity.type
_entity.pdbx_description
1 polymer ?
#
loop_
_entity_poly.entity_id
_entity_poly.type
_entity_poly.pdbx_seq_one_letter_code
_entity_poly.pdbx_strand_id
1 'polypeptide(L)'
;MPLLIVIPMGVWLYSMEEISLSLFVLFIMLTIGIGNTLIKAFRSNGQMSFRLAGVTRKITAMLDEAELVQLLYTLQPQGATIAFQQVSFAYNEEREVLKNITFEVKEGTLTALVGESGAGKTTIARLVP
;
A
#
# COMPACT_ATOMS: atom_id res chain seq x y z
N MET A 1 13.97 -12.26 35.39
CA MET A 1 14.10 -10.96 36.08
C MET A 1 13.17 -10.82 37.29
N PRO A 2 11.87 -11.17 37.27
CA PRO A 2 11.03 -11.02 38.47
C PRO A 2 11.29 -12.10 39.56
N LEU A 3 11.72 -13.30 39.17
CA LEU A 3 12.07 -14.38 40.11
C LEU A 3 13.24 -14.00 41.05
N LEU A 4 14.13 -13.13 40.60
CA LEU A 4 15.29 -12.65 41.36
C LEU A 4 14.88 -11.74 42.53
N ILE A 5 13.69 -11.14 42.46
CA ILE A 5 13.11 -10.31 43.52
C ILE A 5 12.18 -11.16 44.42
N VAL A 6 11.38 -12.04 43.80
CA VAL A 6 10.36 -12.83 44.51
C VAL A 6 10.97 -13.90 45.42
N ILE A 7 12.07 -14.55 45.00
CA ILE A 7 12.70 -15.60 45.82
C ILE A 7 13.29 -15.03 47.12
N PRO A 8 14.18 -14.01 47.10
CA PRO A 8 14.76 -13.48 48.34
C PRO A 8 13.71 -12.84 49.26
N MET A 9 12.75 -12.10 48.69
CA MET A 9 11.67 -11.46 49.45
C MET A 9 10.74 -12.50 50.09
N GLY A 10 10.36 -13.54 49.34
CA GLY A 10 9.50 -14.59 49.86
C GLY A 10 10.18 -15.45 50.92
N VAL A 11 11.49 -15.73 50.77
CA VAL A 11 12.26 -16.43 51.81
C VAL A 11 12.36 -15.59 53.09
N TRP A 12 12.55 -14.27 52.97
CA TRP A 12 12.59 -13.38 54.12
C TRP A 12 11.25 -13.31 54.86
N LEU A 13 10.14 -13.15 54.13
CA LEU A 13 8.79 -13.12 54.71
C LEU A 13 8.38 -14.48 55.32
N TYR A 14 8.80 -15.59 54.71
CA TYR A 14 8.57 -16.93 55.27
C TYR A 14 9.33 -17.12 56.58
N SER A 15 10.56 -16.59 56.67
CA SER A 15 11.36 -16.62 57.91
C SER A 15 10.77 -15.77 59.04
N MET A 16 9.90 -14.82 58.73
CA MET A 16 9.17 -14.00 59.71
C MET A 16 7.82 -14.64 60.11
N GLU A 17 7.51 -15.85 59.61
CA GLU A 17 6.22 -16.54 59.76
C GLU A 17 4.99 -15.76 59.23
N GLU A 18 5.21 -14.71 58.46
CA GLU A 18 4.13 -13.87 57.92
C GLU A 18 3.39 -14.52 56.74
N ILE A 19 4.03 -15.49 56.07
CA ILE A 19 3.46 -16.17 54.91
C ILE A 19 3.55 -17.70 55.04
N SER A 20 2.52 -18.39 54.56
CA SER A 20 2.52 -19.85 54.48
C SER A 20 3.32 -20.35 53.27
N LEU A 21 3.80 -21.60 53.36
CA LEU A 21 4.50 -22.26 52.24
C LEU A 21 3.63 -22.32 50.97
N SER A 22 2.32 -22.53 51.12
CA SER A 22 1.37 -22.55 50.00
C SER A 22 1.27 -21.20 49.29
N LEU A 23 1.28 -20.10 50.05
CA LEU A 23 1.25 -18.74 49.51
C LEU A 23 2.56 -18.41 48.79
N PHE A 24 3.69 -18.84 49.32
CA PHE A 24 5.00 -18.67 48.66
C PHE A 24 5.06 -19.41 47.31
N VAL A 25 4.61 -20.67 47.26
CA VAL A 25 4.54 -21.45 46.01
C VAL A 25 3.59 -20.79 44.99
N LEU A 26 2.46 -20.24 45.44
CA LEU A 26 1.53 -19.50 44.59
C LEU A 26 2.20 -18.29 43.91
N PHE A 27 2.97 -17.50 44.66
CA PHE A 27 3.69 -16.35 44.12
C PHE A 27 4.72 -16.75 43.06
N ILE A 28 5.41 -17.88 43.23
CA ILE A 28 6.36 -18.41 42.24
C ILE A 28 5.63 -18.77 40.94
N MET A 29 4.51 -19.50 41.01
CA MET A 29 3.74 -19.87 39.81
C MET A 29 3.17 -18.64 39.08
N LEU A 30 2.64 -17.67 39.83
CA LEU A 30 2.07 -16.45 39.29
C LEU A 30 3.13 -15.59 38.57
N THR A 31 4.34 -15.54 39.14
CA THR A 31 5.46 -14.80 38.56
C THR A 31 5.91 -15.38 37.21
N ILE A 32 5.93 -16.71 37.08
CA ILE A 32 6.30 -17.40 35.82
C ILE A 32 5.23 -17.16 34.74
N GLY A 33 3.95 -17.26 35.11
CA GLY A 33 2.83 -17.06 34.18
C GLY A 33 2.70 -15.62 33.68
N ILE A 34 2.72 -14.64 34.59
CA ILE A 34 2.52 -13.23 34.25
C ILE A 34 3.77 -12.62 33.63
N GLY A 35 4.96 -12.94 34.15
CA GLY A 35 6.21 -12.36 33.67
C GLY A 35 6.42 -12.57 32.17
N ASN A 36 6.11 -13.77 31.67
CA ASN A 36 6.24 -14.10 30.25
C ASN A 36 5.22 -13.38 29.36
N THR A 37 3.97 -13.25 29.81
CA THR A 37 2.91 -12.54 29.08
C THR A 37 3.18 -11.04 29.03
N LEU A 38 3.63 -10.47 30.15
CA LEU A 38 3.93 -9.04 30.25
C LEU A 38 5.11 -8.67 29.34
N ILE A 39 6.19 -9.46 29.32
CA ILE A 39 7.33 -9.24 28.41
C ILE A 39 6.91 -9.32 26.94
N LYS A 40 6.05 -10.27 26.57
CA LYS A 40 5.50 -10.37 25.20
C LYS A 40 4.67 -9.13 24.84
N ALA A 41 3.83 -8.64 25.74
CA ALA A 41 3.06 -7.41 25.55
C ALA A 41 3.97 -6.18 25.39
N PHE A 42 5.02 -6.06 26.22
CA PHE A 42 5.98 -4.96 26.12
C PHE A 42 6.80 -5.01 24.82
N ARG A 43 7.22 -6.19 24.36
CA ARG A 43 7.92 -6.34 23.06
C ARG A 43 7.01 -6.03 21.87
N SER A 44 5.69 -6.24 21.98
CA SER A 44 4.73 -5.95 20.91
C SER A 44 4.57 -4.46 20.60
N ASN A 45 4.83 -3.56 21.56
CA ASN A 45 4.68 -2.12 21.34
C ASN A 45 5.67 -1.55 20.30
N GLY A 46 6.87 -2.12 20.21
CA GLY A 46 7.89 -1.64 19.26
C GLY A 46 7.58 -1.93 17.78
N GLN A 47 6.69 -2.87 17.47
CA GLN A 47 6.36 -3.25 16.09
C GLN A 47 5.08 -2.56 15.55
N MET A 48 4.25 -2.00 16.44
CA MET A 48 2.96 -1.40 16.06
C MET A 48 3.12 -0.06 15.35
N SER A 49 4.08 0.76 15.78
CA SER A 49 4.34 2.11 15.24
C SER A 49 4.81 2.09 13.79
N PHE A 50 5.63 1.10 13.39
CA PHE A 50 6.13 1.00 12.01
C PHE A 50 5.04 0.56 11.01
N ARG A 51 4.08 -0.25 11.45
CA ARG A 51 3.00 -0.78 10.59
C ARG A 51 2.01 0.30 10.17
N LEU A 52 1.68 1.23 11.05
CA LEU A 52 0.70 2.29 10.78
C LEU A 52 1.29 3.42 9.91
N ALA A 53 2.57 3.74 10.09
CA ALA A 53 3.24 4.78 9.32
C ALA A 53 3.34 4.42 7.81
N GLY A 54 3.61 3.15 7.49
CA GLY A 54 3.72 2.69 6.10
C GLY A 54 2.40 2.68 5.33
N VAL A 55 1.30 2.30 5.98
CA VAL A 55 -0.03 2.22 5.33
C VAL A 55 -0.60 3.61 5.07
N THR A 56 -0.50 4.50 6.06
CA THR A 56 -1.05 5.87 5.96
C THR A 56 -0.42 6.63 4.80
N ARG A 57 0.91 6.53 4.62
CA ARG A 57 1.64 7.20 3.53
C ARG A 57 1.17 6.76 2.14
N LYS A 58 0.89 5.47 1.95
CA LYS A 58 0.45 4.94 0.65
C LYS A 58 -0.96 5.38 0.30
N ILE A 59 -1.86 5.40 1.29
CA ILE A 59 -3.25 5.83 1.09
C ILE A 59 -3.29 7.32 0.80
N THR A 60 -2.59 8.15 1.58
CA THR A 60 -2.53 9.60 1.32
C THR A 60 -1.95 9.92 -0.05
N ALA A 61 -0.90 9.22 -0.49
CA ALA A 61 -0.31 9.44 -1.82
C ALA A 61 -1.26 9.08 -2.99
N MET A 62 -2.12 8.07 -2.83
CA MET A 62 -3.14 7.73 -3.83
C MET A 62 -4.32 8.73 -3.82
N LEU A 63 -4.62 9.33 -2.68
CA LEU A 63 -5.68 10.34 -2.56
C LEU A 63 -5.23 11.73 -3.05
N ASP A 64 -3.94 12.04 -2.97
CA ASP A 64 -3.35 13.29 -3.47
C ASP A 64 -3.06 13.27 -4.98
N GLU A 65 -3.28 12.13 -5.66
CA GLU A 65 -3.14 12.06 -7.12
C GLU A 65 -4.26 12.88 -7.77
N ALA A 66 -3.88 13.83 -8.63
CA ALA A 66 -4.84 14.73 -9.26
C ALA A 66 -5.88 13.92 -10.05
N GLU A 67 -7.16 14.20 -9.80
CA GLU A 67 -8.25 13.53 -10.50
C GLU A 67 -8.10 13.73 -12.02
N LEU A 68 -8.33 12.65 -12.77
CA LEU A 68 -8.40 12.74 -14.23
C LEU A 68 -9.48 13.76 -14.59
N VAL A 69 -9.16 14.71 -15.47
CA VAL A 69 -10.15 15.67 -15.99
C VAL A 69 -11.23 14.89 -16.73
N GLN A 70 -12.33 14.58 -16.04
CA GLN A 70 -13.51 13.98 -16.63
C GLN A 70 -14.34 15.09 -17.26
N LEU A 71 -14.70 14.91 -18.54
CA LEU A 71 -15.60 15.82 -19.21
C LEU A 71 -16.96 15.79 -18.47
N LEU A 72 -17.46 16.97 -18.07
CA LEU A 72 -18.76 17.12 -17.37
C LEU A 72 -19.98 16.82 -18.26
N TYR A 73 -19.75 16.41 -19.51
CA TYR A 73 -20.77 16.07 -20.49
C TYR A 73 -20.29 14.90 -21.34
N THR A 74 -21.23 14.07 -21.76
CA THR A 74 -20.96 13.00 -22.71
C THR A 74 -20.93 13.57 -24.12
N LEU A 75 -19.81 13.40 -24.82
CA LEU A 75 -19.76 13.63 -26.25
C LEU A 75 -20.50 12.48 -26.95
N GLN A 76 -21.60 12.79 -27.63
CA GLN A 76 -22.21 11.85 -28.57
C GLN A 76 -21.57 12.05 -29.95
N PRO A 77 -20.79 11.08 -30.46
CA PRO A 77 -20.18 11.20 -31.77
C PRO A 77 -21.26 11.21 -32.87
N GLN A 78 -21.10 12.10 -33.84
CA GLN A 78 -21.92 12.12 -35.06
C GLN A 78 -21.20 11.27 -36.12
N GLY A 79 -21.52 9.97 -36.17
CA GLY A 79 -20.89 8.99 -37.07
C GLY A 79 -19.67 8.31 -36.47
N ALA A 80 -18.99 7.50 -37.29
CA ALA A 80 -17.85 6.65 -36.87
C ALA A 80 -16.51 7.03 -37.51
N THR A 81 -16.41 8.23 -38.11
CA THR A 81 -15.14 8.73 -38.65
C THR A 81 -14.20 9.13 -37.50
N ILE A 82 -12.97 8.63 -37.54
CA ILE A 82 -11.93 8.93 -36.55
C ILE A 82 -10.87 9.83 -37.21
N ALA A 83 -10.60 10.99 -36.62
CA ALA A 83 -9.59 11.92 -37.11
C ALA A 83 -8.55 12.23 -36.04
N PHE A 84 -7.29 12.00 -36.37
CA PHE A 84 -6.14 12.49 -35.60
C PHE A 84 -5.71 13.81 -36.23
N GLN A 85 -5.60 14.88 -35.42
CA GLN A 85 -5.19 16.21 -35.87
C GLN A 85 -4.00 16.69 -35.04
N GLN A 86 -2.82 16.71 -35.66
CA GLN A 86 -1.57 17.18 -35.03
C GLN A 86 -1.28 16.52 -33.67
N VAL A 87 -1.55 15.22 -33.56
CA VAL A 87 -1.46 14.50 -32.28
C VAL A 87 0.00 14.13 -31.99
N SER A 88 0.51 14.61 -30.86
CA SER A 88 1.77 14.17 -30.24
C SER A 88 1.47 13.46 -28.92
N PHE A 89 2.18 12.38 -28.63
CA PHE A 89 1.96 11.58 -27.42
C PHE A 89 3.24 10.91 -26.93
N ALA A 90 3.43 10.91 -25.61
CA ALA A 90 4.53 10.27 -24.90
C ALA A 90 4.01 9.56 -23.65
N TYR A 91 4.55 8.39 -23.32
CA TYR A 91 4.21 7.70 -22.05
C TYR A 91 4.99 8.25 -20.85
N ASN A 92 6.14 8.88 -21.12
CA ASN A 92 7.00 9.54 -20.15
C ASN A 92 7.67 10.74 -20.84
N GLU A 93 8.22 11.67 -20.06
CA GLU A 93 8.82 12.90 -20.59
C GLU A 93 10.03 12.64 -21.51
N GLU A 94 10.68 11.49 -21.36
CA GLU A 94 11.92 11.16 -22.08
C GLU A 94 11.70 10.62 -23.50
N ARG A 95 10.52 10.06 -23.81
CA ARG A 95 10.30 9.37 -25.09
C ARG A 95 8.92 9.65 -25.69
N GLU A 96 8.92 10.59 -26.64
CA GLU A 96 7.78 10.84 -27.52
C GLU A 96 7.59 9.68 -28.52
N VAL A 97 6.39 9.09 -28.52
CA VAL A 97 6.03 7.92 -29.33
C VAL A 97 5.27 8.32 -30.59
N LEU A 98 4.40 9.32 -30.51
CA LEU A 98 3.70 9.91 -31.66
C LEU A 98 4.14 11.35 -31.81
N LYS A 99 4.49 11.77 -33.04
CA LYS A 99 5.00 13.12 -33.33
C LYS A 99 4.14 13.79 -34.39
N ASN A 100 3.30 14.74 -33.99
CA ASN A 100 2.49 15.56 -34.88
C ASN A 100 1.76 14.77 -35.99
N ILE A 101 1.08 13.69 -35.59
CA ILE A 101 0.42 12.78 -36.53
C ILE A 101 -0.95 13.33 -36.93
N THR A 102 -1.23 13.36 -38.23
CA THR A 102 -2.51 13.77 -38.80
C THR A 102 -3.00 12.77 -39.83
N PHE A 103 -4.16 12.15 -39.61
CA PHE A 103 -4.82 11.26 -40.57
C PHE A 103 -6.32 11.12 -40.24
N GLU A 104 -7.08 10.62 -41.21
CA GLU A 104 -8.52 10.40 -41.10
C GLU A 104 -8.87 8.95 -41.50
N VAL A 105 -9.69 8.29 -40.69
CA VAL A 105 -10.28 6.98 -40.96
C VAL A 105 -11.77 7.18 -41.16
N LYS A 106 -12.23 7.02 -42.40
CA LYS A 106 -13.62 7.26 -42.78
C LYS A 106 -14.51 6.11 -42.33
N GLU A 107 -15.73 6.45 -41.92
CA GLU A 107 -16.77 5.47 -41.61
C GLU A 107 -16.98 4.47 -42.76
N GLY A 108 -17.14 3.19 -42.41
CA GLY A 108 -17.38 2.11 -43.37
C GLY A 108 -16.14 1.67 -44.17
N THR A 109 -14.95 2.19 -43.88
CA THR A 109 -13.71 1.81 -44.57
C THR A 109 -12.84 0.87 -43.73
N LEU A 110 -12.12 -0.04 -44.40
CA LEU A 110 -11.06 -0.83 -43.79
C LEU A 110 -9.73 -0.09 -43.97
N THR A 111 -9.19 0.44 -42.88
CA THR A 111 -7.87 1.11 -42.88
C THR A 111 -6.87 0.27 -42.11
N ALA A 112 -5.71 -0.02 -42.71
CA ALA A 112 -4.63 -0.77 -42.09
C ALA A 112 -3.50 0.17 -41.63
N LEU A 113 -3.05 0.00 -40.39
CA LEU A 113 -1.87 0.69 -39.85
C LEU A 113 -0.62 -0.19 -40.04
N VAL A 114 0.31 0.25 -40.88
CA VAL A 114 1.55 -0.48 -41.21
C VAL A 114 2.79 0.32 -40.83
N GLY A 115 3.91 -0.36 -40.60
CA GLY A 115 5.21 0.24 -40.29
C GLY A 115 6.08 -0.65 -39.40
N GLU A 116 7.31 -0.22 -39.13
CA GLU A 116 8.29 -0.96 -38.33
C GLU A 116 7.87 -1.18 -36.86
N SER A 117 8.46 -2.16 -36.19
CA SER A 117 8.22 -2.39 -34.76
C SER A 117 8.57 -1.13 -33.95
N GLY A 118 7.69 -0.71 -33.05
CA GLY A 118 7.90 0.50 -32.23
C GLY A 118 7.47 1.83 -32.86
N ALA A 119 6.94 1.84 -34.09
CA ALA A 119 6.45 3.07 -34.75
C ALA A 119 5.16 3.70 -34.14
N GLY A 120 4.68 3.21 -32.99
CA GLY A 120 3.53 3.79 -32.29
C GLY A 120 2.14 3.28 -32.72
N LYS A 121 2.05 2.24 -33.58
CA LYS A 121 0.77 1.67 -34.05
C LYS A 121 -0.19 1.27 -32.91
N THR A 122 0.30 0.53 -31.91
CA THR A 122 -0.49 0.14 -30.73
C THR A 122 -0.89 1.34 -29.89
N THR A 123 -0.07 2.40 -29.87
CA THR A 123 -0.39 3.65 -29.18
C THR A 123 -1.54 4.37 -29.87
N ILE A 124 -1.54 4.46 -31.21
CA ILE A 124 -2.67 5.03 -31.97
C ILE A 124 -3.96 4.27 -31.65
N ALA A 125 -3.93 2.94 -31.68
CA ALA A 125 -5.10 2.11 -31.37
C ALA A 125 -5.63 2.32 -29.93
N ARG A 126 -4.75 2.65 -28.97
CA ARG A 126 -5.13 2.93 -27.57
C ARG A 126 -5.69 4.34 -27.35
N LEU A 127 -5.43 5.27 -28.28
CA LEU A 127 -5.92 6.65 -28.19
C LEU A 127 -7.29 6.83 -28.86
N VAL A 128 -7.78 5.82 -29.58
CA VAL A 128 -9.15 5.80 -30.07
C VAL A 128 -10.08 5.52 -28.87
N PRO A 129 -11.14 6.32 -28.68
CA PRO A 129 -12.09 6.18 -27.57
C PRO A 129 -12.95 4.91 -27.63
#